data_AF-A0A8W8NTP1-F1
#
_entry.id   AF-A0A8W8NTP1-F1
#
_cell.length_a   1.000
_cell.length_b   1.000
_cell.length_c   1.000
_cell.angle_alpha   90.00
_cell.angle_beta   90.00
_cell.angle_gamma   90.00
#
_symmetry.space_group_name_H-M   'P 1'
#
loop_
_entity.id
_entity.type
_entity.pdbx_description
1 polymer ?
#
loop_
_entity_poly.entity_id
_entity_poly.type
_entity_poly.pdbx_seq_one_letter_code
_entity_poly.pdbx_strand_id
1 'polypeptide(L)'
;MDHSFIFVCLFASTCAQSDSGEKPGTCPSASLGTNCFCSPGYDGCNGDYSCPGIQKCCDQGCTCGEMCVYPVEADIYTYRPGHSDFICFLPKEGERSPNCSGYFPRWWYNWRTKQCERFIYGGCRGNENNFETIQECERQCKPSDIPDDNEDQE
;
A
#
# COMPACT_ATOMS: atom_id res chain seq x y z
N MET A 1 -33.32 -7.43 -3.01
CA MET A 1 -34.08 -8.66 -2.75
C MET A 1 -33.44 -9.72 -3.64
N ASP A 2 -32.66 -10.68 -3.19
CA ASP A 2 -32.41 -11.16 -1.84
C ASP A 2 -31.08 -11.93 -1.80
N HIS A 3 -30.53 -12.05 -0.59
CA HIS A 3 -29.31 -12.76 -0.24
C HIS A 3 -29.48 -14.28 -0.37
N SER A 4 -28.41 -14.98 -0.76
CA SER A 4 -28.16 -16.36 -0.30
C SER A 4 -26.66 -16.68 -0.38
N PHE A 5 -25.98 -16.39 0.72
CA PHE A 5 -24.70 -17.00 1.08
C PHE A 5 -24.97 -18.44 1.55
N ILE A 6 -24.41 -19.44 0.87
CA ILE A 6 -24.25 -20.79 1.44
C ILE A 6 -22.78 -21.14 1.37
N PHE A 7 -22.15 -21.06 2.55
CA PHE A 7 -20.81 -21.52 2.87
C PHE A 7 -20.69 -23.04 2.64
N VAL A 8 -19.67 -23.47 1.89
CA VAL A 8 -19.11 -24.82 2.04
C VAL A 8 -17.58 -24.69 2.13
N CYS A 9 -17.09 -24.45 3.35
CA CYS A 9 -15.68 -24.60 3.71
C CYS A 9 -15.49 -26.01 4.28
N LEU A 10 -14.96 -26.96 3.50
CA LEU A 10 -14.78 -28.36 3.93
C LEU A 10 -13.35 -28.93 3.89
N PHE A 11 -12.31 -28.12 3.69
CA PHE A 11 -10.93 -28.53 4.02
C PHE A 11 -10.18 -27.30 4.55
N ALA A 12 -9.98 -27.24 5.87
CA ALA A 12 -9.32 -26.12 6.53
C ALA A 12 -7.78 -26.19 6.35
N SER A 13 -7.32 -26.14 5.11
CA SER A 13 -6.12 -25.36 4.80
C SER A 13 -6.65 -24.02 4.33
N THR A 14 -6.76 -23.08 5.26
CA THR A 14 -6.95 -21.68 4.92
C THR A 14 -5.85 -21.32 3.92
N CYS A 15 -6.18 -21.18 2.63
CA CYS A 15 -5.62 -20.04 1.94
C CYS A 15 -6.30 -18.84 2.62
N ALA A 16 -5.71 -18.41 3.74
CA ALA A 16 -5.66 -17.00 4.01
C ALA A 16 -5.28 -16.38 2.66
N GLN A 17 -6.10 -15.47 2.14
CA GLN A 17 -5.60 -14.57 1.12
C GLN A 17 -4.33 -14.00 1.74
N SER A 18 -3.18 -14.48 1.27
CA SER A 18 -1.94 -13.79 1.48
C SER A 18 -2.24 -12.43 0.87
N ASP A 19 -2.40 -11.41 1.72
CA ASP A 19 -2.37 -9.99 1.38
C ASP A 19 -0.98 -9.71 0.78
N SER A 20 -0.70 -10.33 -0.37
CA SER A 20 0.56 -10.29 -1.05
C SER A 20 0.67 -8.92 -1.67
N GLY A 21 1.33 -8.03 -0.95
CA GLY A 21 2.47 -7.40 -1.59
C GLY A 21 2.23 -6.09 -2.32
N GLU A 22 1.09 -5.88 -2.96
CA GLU A 22 1.03 -4.81 -3.98
C GLU A 22 0.80 -3.43 -3.32
N LYS A 23 1.51 -2.43 -3.82
CA LYS A 23 1.33 -0.99 -3.56
C LYS A 23 0.36 -0.37 -4.57
N PRO A 24 -0.16 0.85 -4.30
CA PRO A 24 -1.06 1.54 -5.24
C PRO A 24 -0.43 1.86 -6.58
N GLY A 25 -1.30 2.02 -7.58
CA GLY A 25 -0.96 2.42 -8.94
C GLY A 25 -0.49 1.26 -9.83
N THR A 26 -0.29 1.59 -11.10
CA THR A 26 0.06 0.62 -12.15
C THR A 26 1.51 0.82 -12.58
N CYS A 27 2.20 -0.28 -12.91
CA CYS A 27 3.54 -0.20 -13.47
C CYS A 27 3.52 0.60 -14.78
N PRO A 28 4.47 1.54 -15.00
CA PRO A 28 4.60 2.19 -16.30
C PRO A 28 4.81 1.12 -17.38
N SER A 29 4.14 1.27 -18.52
CA SER A 29 4.34 0.40 -19.66
C SER A 29 5.82 0.43 -20.08
N ALA A 30 6.46 -0.74 -20.16
CA ALA A 30 7.79 -0.86 -20.72
C ALA A 30 7.79 -0.28 -22.15
N SER A 31 8.64 0.73 -22.40
CA SER A 31 8.70 1.37 -23.71
C SER A 31 9.22 0.36 -24.75
N LEU A 32 8.46 0.16 -25.82
CA LEU A 32 8.84 -0.64 -26.99
C LEU A 32 10.02 0.04 -27.73
N GLY A 33 11.23 -0.06 -27.19
CA GLY A 33 12.41 0.58 -27.80
C GLY A 33 13.67 0.69 -26.95
N THR A 34 13.64 0.30 -25.67
CA THR A 34 14.86 0.36 -24.83
C THR A 34 15.78 -0.83 -25.17
N ASN A 35 16.96 -0.55 -25.71
CA ASN A 35 17.96 -1.59 -25.96
C ASN A 35 18.39 -2.25 -24.64
N CYS A 36 18.35 -3.58 -24.62
CA CYS A 36 18.53 -4.43 -23.45
C CYS A 36 20.01 -4.46 -23.01
N PHE A 37 20.50 -3.41 -22.36
CA PHE A 37 21.83 -3.34 -21.75
C PHE A 37 21.71 -3.40 -20.22
N CYS A 38 22.03 -4.56 -19.65
CA CYS A 38 21.93 -4.81 -18.22
C CYS A 38 23.28 -4.55 -17.57
N SER A 39 23.42 -3.42 -16.86
CA SER A 39 24.60 -3.17 -16.04
C SER A 39 24.52 -3.98 -14.73
N PRO A 40 25.53 -4.78 -14.37
CA PRO A 40 25.53 -5.51 -13.11
C PRO A 40 25.64 -4.53 -11.94
N GLY A 41 24.57 -4.38 -11.15
CA GLY A 41 24.56 -3.52 -9.97
C GLY A 41 23.23 -2.91 -9.54
N TYR A 42 22.08 -3.34 -10.09
CA TYR A 42 20.78 -2.87 -9.62
C TYR A 42 20.24 -3.78 -8.51
N ASP A 43 19.73 -3.17 -7.44
CA ASP A 43 18.99 -3.84 -6.37
C ASP A 43 17.67 -4.33 -6.95
N GLY A 44 17.63 -5.60 -7.38
CA GLY A 44 16.40 -6.25 -7.79
C GLY A 44 15.41 -6.30 -6.61
N CYS A 45 14.16 -5.92 -6.86
CA CYS A 45 13.08 -6.10 -5.88
C CYS A 45 12.38 -7.45 -6.10
N ASN A 46 11.62 -7.92 -5.10
CA ASN A 46 10.88 -9.18 -5.16
C ASN A 46 9.42 -8.95 -4.70
N GLY A 47 8.78 -7.93 -5.28
CA GLY A 47 7.47 -7.41 -4.89
C GLY A 47 7.50 -5.97 -4.33
N ASP A 48 6.36 -5.28 -4.42
CA ASP A 48 6.30 -3.81 -4.20
C ASP A 48 6.78 -3.36 -2.81
N TYR A 49 6.58 -4.15 -1.75
CA TYR A 49 7.08 -3.83 -0.41
C TYR A 49 8.60 -3.94 -0.25
N SER A 50 9.30 -4.60 -1.19
CA SER A 50 10.77 -4.54 -1.24
C SER A 50 11.26 -3.15 -1.63
N CYS A 51 10.39 -2.38 -2.29
CA CYS A 51 10.69 -1.03 -2.71
C CYS A 51 10.38 -0.03 -1.61
N PRO A 52 11.11 1.08 -1.50
CA PRO A 52 10.78 2.16 -0.59
C PRO A 52 9.60 2.98 -1.14
N GLY A 53 8.98 3.80 -0.30
CA GLY A 53 8.01 4.76 -0.80
C GLY A 53 6.74 4.14 -1.38
N ILE A 54 6.18 4.86 -2.35
CA ILE A 54 5.12 4.38 -3.25
C ILE A 54 5.65 3.57 -4.45
N GLN A 55 6.96 3.34 -4.51
CA GLN A 55 7.54 2.66 -5.67
C GLN A 55 7.04 1.22 -5.72
N LYS A 56 6.57 0.79 -6.89
CA LYS A 56 6.20 -0.59 -7.17
C LYS A 56 7.39 -1.34 -7.72
N CYS A 57 7.42 -2.63 -7.47
CA CYS A 57 8.35 -3.55 -8.07
C CYS A 57 7.79 -3.95 -9.43
N CYS A 58 8.30 -3.34 -10.49
CA CYS A 58 7.75 -3.53 -11.82
C CYS A 58 8.76 -4.25 -12.72
N ASP A 59 8.23 -5.16 -13.53
CA ASP A 59 8.96 -5.69 -14.67
C ASP A 59 9.04 -4.60 -15.74
N GLN A 60 10.25 -4.15 -16.04
CA GLN A 60 10.52 -3.15 -17.07
C GLN A 60 10.89 -3.79 -18.42
N GLY A 61 10.73 -5.12 -18.53
CA GLY A 61 11.07 -5.88 -19.73
C GLY A 61 12.58 -6.13 -19.88
N CYS A 62 12.93 -6.74 -21.01
CA CYS A 62 14.28 -7.03 -21.52
C CYS A 62 15.44 -7.12 -20.49
N THR A 63 15.34 -8.14 -19.63
CA THR A 63 16.37 -8.84 -18.84
C THR A 63 17.25 -8.07 -17.84
N CYS A 64 16.74 -7.04 -17.17
CA CYS A 64 17.35 -6.57 -15.92
C CYS A 64 16.38 -6.57 -14.74
N GLY A 65 15.76 -7.72 -14.43
CA GLY A 65 15.02 -7.98 -13.19
C GLY A 65 13.84 -7.05 -12.89
N GLU A 66 13.09 -7.34 -11.84
CA GLU A 66 12.10 -6.40 -11.32
C GLU A 66 12.83 -5.25 -10.62
N MET A 67 12.37 -4.02 -10.84
CA MET A 67 12.98 -2.83 -10.22
C MET A 67 11.93 -1.89 -9.64
N CYS A 68 12.34 -1.12 -8.64
CA CYS A 68 11.49 -0.16 -7.96
C CYS A 68 11.27 1.07 -8.84
N VAL A 69 10.04 1.25 -9.32
CA VAL A 69 9.64 2.38 -10.16
C VAL A 69 8.41 3.08 -9.60
N TYR A 70 8.27 4.35 -9.92
CA TYR A 70 7.08 5.10 -9.57
C TYR A 70 5.90 4.69 -10.49
N PRO A 71 4.74 4.31 -9.92
CA PRO A 71 3.56 3.94 -10.71
C PRO A 71 2.95 5.14 -11.44
N VAL A 72 2.33 4.89 -12.60
CA VAL A 72 1.71 5.92 -13.45
C VAL A 72 0.30 6.32 -12.99
N GLU A 73 -0.35 5.51 -12.15
CA GLU A 73 -1.71 5.73 -11.63
C GLU A 73 -1.75 5.80 -10.10
N ALA A 74 -0.68 6.25 -9.44
CA ALA A 74 -0.77 6.58 -8.02
C ALA A 74 -1.45 7.94 -7.82
N ASP A 75 -2.71 8.08 -8.26
CA ASP A 75 -3.64 9.14 -7.85
C ASP A 75 -2.99 10.46 -7.37
N ILE A 76 -2.17 11.05 -8.25
CA ILE A 76 -1.19 12.10 -7.94
C ILE A 76 -1.83 13.49 -7.87
N TYR A 77 -3.05 13.62 -7.35
CA TYR A 77 -3.70 14.92 -7.12
C TYR A 77 -3.63 15.40 -5.66
N THR A 78 -2.87 14.73 -4.80
CA THR A 78 -2.69 15.16 -3.40
C THR A 78 -1.22 15.32 -3.04
N TYR A 79 -0.38 15.86 -3.94
CA TYR A 79 0.94 16.35 -3.54
C TYR A 79 0.75 17.61 -2.68
N ARG A 80 0.48 17.40 -1.39
CA ARG A 80 0.49 18.46 -0.40
C ARG A 80 1.93 18.62 0.08
N PRO A 81 2.60 19.75 -0.16
CA PRO A 81 3.95 19.97 0.35
C PRO A 81 3.94 19.84 1.87
N GLY A 82 4.64 18.84 2.41
CA GLY A 82 4.75 18.59 3.85
C GLY A 82 3.90 17.46 4.43
N HIS A 83 3.25 16.63 3.60
CA HIS A 83 2.53 15.45 4.07
C HIS A 83 3.39 14.18 3.94
N SER A 84 3.49 13.39 5.02
CA SER A 84 4.23 12.13 5.04
C SER A 84 3.37 11.00 4.44
N ASP A 85 3.05 11.15 3.15
CA ASP A 85 2.17 10.25 2.38
C ASP A 85 2.66 8.80 2.41
N PHE A 86 3.98 8.61 2.53
CA PHE A 86 4.59 7.28 2.58
C PHE A 86 4.03 6.41 3.71
N ILE A 87 3.73 6.99 4.88
CA ILE A 87 3.17 6.23 6.02
C ILE A 87 1.87 5.54 5.63
N CYS A 88 1.02 6.23 4.88
CA CYS A 88 -0.30 5.75 4.48
C CYS A 88 -0.24 4.61 3.46
N PHE A 89 0.91 4.39 2.83
CA PHE A 89 1.12 3.31 1.87
C PHE A 89 1.85 2.10 2.45
N LEU A 90 2.24 2.15 3.74
CA LEU A 90 2.80 1.00 4.42
C LEU A 90 1.72 -0.05 4.68
N PRO A 91 2.05 -1.35 4.62
CA PRO A 91 1.10 -2.40 5.01
C PRO A 91 0.80 -2.33 6.51
N LYS A 92 -0.31 -2.93 6.95
CA LYS A 92 -0.48 -3.23 8.37
C LYS A 92 0.64 -4.17 8.83
N GLU A 93 1.35 -3.79 9.89
CA GLU A 93 2.43 -4.60 10.45
C GLU A 93 2.29 -4.82 11.96
N GLY A 94 2.98 -5.86 12.44
CA GLY A 94 2.99 -6.22 13.85
C GLY A 94 1.68 -6.82 14.32
N GLU A 95 0.96 -7.52 13.44
CA GLU A 95 -0.24 -8.27 13.81
C GLU A 95 0.05 -9.26 14.94
N ARG A 96 -0.99 -9.58 15.70
CA ARG A 96 -0.91 -10.52 16.82
C ARG A 96 -0.33 -11.87 16.37
N SER A 97 0.76 -12.27 17.01
CA SER A 97 1.46 -13.54 16.74
C SER A 97 1.95 -14.17 18.06
N PRO A 98 2.45 -15.42 18.06
CA PRO A 98 3.00 -16.04 19.28
C PRO A 98 4.12 -15.21 19.95
N ASN A 99 4.91 -14.47 19.14
CA ASN A 99 6.00 -13.63 19.62
C ASN A 99 5.57 -12.20 19.98
N CYS A 100 4.42 -11.74 19.47
CA CYS A 100 3.80 -10.44 19.74
C CYS A 100 2.33 -10.68 20.13
N SER A 101 2.10 -11.14 21.37
CA SER A 101 0.79 -11.62 21.84
C SER A 101 -0.07 -10.57 22.54
N GLY A 102 0.30 -9.29 22.41
CA GLY A 102 -0.49 -8.15 22.86
C GLY A 102 -1.84 -8.06 22.15
N TYR A 103 -2.78 -7.38 22.81
CA TYR A 103 -4.10 -7.09 22.24
C TYR A 103 -4.30 -5.58 22.25
N PHE A 104 -3.82 -4.93 21.19
CA PHE A 104 -3.92 -3.48 21.04
C PHE A 104 -4.74 -3.18 19.79
N PRO A 105 -6.03 -2.85 19.93
CA PRO A 105 -6.81 -2.40 18.79
C PRO A 105 -6.25 -1.10 18.25
N ARG A 106 -5.91 -1.09 16.97
CA ARG A 106 -5.29 0.04 16.27
C ARG A 106 -5.96 0.26 14.92
N TRP A 107 -5.67 1.40 14.31
CA TRP A 107 -6.15 1.77 12.99
C TRP A 107 -4.97 1.84 12.02
N TRP A 108 -5.17 1.40 10.80
CA TRP A 108 -4.22 1.57 9.71
C TRP A 108 -4.98 2.08 8.49
N TYR A 109 -4.32 2.85 7.64
CA TYR A 109 -4.90 3.28 6.39
C TYR A 109 -4.74 2.18 5.34
N ASN A 110 -5.87 1.64 4.88
CA ASN A 110 -5.90 0.73 3.77
C ASN A 110 -6.05 1.53 2.48
N TRP A 111 -4.93 1.66 1.75
CA TRP A 111 -4.90 2.39 0.49
C TRP A 111 -5.81 1.78 -0.58
N ARG A 112 -6.07 0.45 -0.55
CA ARG A 112 -6.94 -0.23 -1.54
C ARG A 112 -8.39 0.17 -1.38
N THR A 113 -8.86 0.26 -0.15
CA THR A 113 -10.24 0.67 0.17
C THR A 113 -10.37 2.18 0.37
N LYS A 114 -9.23 2.88 0.43
CA LYS A 114 -9.11 4.32 0.75
C LYS A 114 -9.74 4.66 2.11
N GLN A 115 -9.64 3.74 3.06
CA GLN A 115 -10.29 3.84 4.37
C GLN A 115 -9.34 3.48 5.50
N CYS A 116 -9.56 4.10 6.65
CA CYS A 116 -8.93 3.70 7.90
C CYS A 116 -9.67 2.48 8.45
N GLU A 117 -8.96 1.36 8.54
CA GLU A 117 -9.49 0.08 8.98
C GLU A 117 -8.89 -0.32 10.33
N ARG A 118 -9.65 -1.08 11.12
CA ARG A 118 -9.20 -1.54 12.44
C ARG A 118 -8.43 -2.86 12.31
N PHE A 119 -7.32 -2.98 13.02
CA PHE A 119 -6.57 -4.23 13.16
C PHE A 119 -6.12 -4.46 14.62
N ILE A 120 -5.63 -5.66 14.92
CA ILE A 120 -5.10 -6.00 16.25
C ILE A 120 -3.57 -6.02 16.19
N TYR A 121 -2.97 -4.98 16.76
CA TYR A 121 -1.53 -4.90 16.94
C TYR A 121 -1.09 -5.79 18.11
N GLY A 122 -0.11 -6.64 17.85
CA GLY A 122 0.49 -7.61 18.77
C GLY A 122 1.46 -6.99 19.77
N GLY A 123 1.80 -5.71 19.63
CA GLY A 123 2.68 -4.99 20.56
C GLY A 123 4.16 -4.97 20.16
N CYS A 124 4.55 -5.60 19.06
CA CYS A 124 5.90 -5.48 18.49
C CYS A 124 5.93 -5.58 16.97
N ARG A 125 7.04 -5.11 16.36
CA ARG A 125 7.31 -5.16 14.91
C ARG A 125 6.23 -4.48 14.05
N GLY A 126 5.66 -3.39 14.54
CA GLY A 126 4.79 -2.53 13.74
C GLY A 126 5.59 -1.45 13.01
N ASN A 127 4.92 -0.77 12.08
CA ASN A 127 5.42 0.40 11.39
C ASN A 127 4.55 1.64 11.73
N GLU A 128 4.79 2.76 11.08
CA GLU A 128 4.12 4.03 11.33
C GLU A 128 2.65 4.07 10.85
N ASN A 129 2.19 3.13 10.02
CA ASN A 129 0.78 3.01 9.64
C ASN A 129 -0.02 2.29 10.75
N ASN A 130 0.05 2.86 11.96
CA ASN A 130 -0.50 2.30 13.17
C ASN A 130 -0.93 3.43 14.11
N PHE A 131 -2.21 3.78 14.02
CA PHE A 131 -2.83 4.90 14.71
C PHE A 131 -3.70 4.42 15.87
N GLU A 132 -3.79 5.22 16.94
CA GLU A 132 -4.62 4.85 18.09
C GLU A 132 -6.10 5.09 17.84
N THR A 133 -6.42 6.08 17.01
CA THR A 133 -7.79 6.52 16.71
C THR A 133 -8.04 6.61 15.22
N ILE A 134 -9.31 6.45 14.81
CA ILE A 134 -9.70 6.62 13.41
C ILE A 134 -9.44 8.06 12.94
N GLN A 135 -9.68 9.06 13.79
CA GLN A 135 -9.48 10.47 13.46
C GLN A 135 -8.02 10.77 13.14
N GLU A 136 -7.09 10.17 13.89
CA GLU A 136 -5.66 10.33 13.64
C GLU A 136 -5.26 9.74 12.29
N CYS A 137 -5.72 8.52 11.98
CA CYS A 137 -5.50 7.89 10.69
C CYS A 137 -6.10 8.71 9.53
N GLU A 138 -7.34 9.16 9.67
CA GLU A 138 -8.03 9.93 8.61
C GLU A 138 -7.37 11.28 8.37
N ARG A 139 -7.03 12.01 9.45
CA ARG A 139 -6.29 13.27 9.34
C ARG A 139 -4.92 13.08 8.69
N GLN A 140 -4.30 11.92 8.87
CA GLN A 140 -2.97 11.63 8.36
C GLN A 140 -2.97 11.08 6.93
N CYS A 141 -4.06 10.47 6.46
CA CYS A 141 -4.04 9.69 5.22
C CYS A 141 -5.21 9.94 4.27
N LYS A 142 -6.30 10.56 4.73
CA LYS A 142 -7.38 10.95 3.82
C LYS A 142 -7.08 12.34 3.25
N PRO A 143 -7.31 12.55 1.94
CA PRO A 143 -7.33 13.90 1.41
C PRO A 143 -8.41 14.69 2.13
N SER A 144 -8.04 15.85 2.68
CA SER A 144 -9.02 16.85 3.05
C SER A 144 -9.60 17.39 1.75
N ASP A 145 -10.93 17.42 1.62
CA ASP A 145 -11.64 18.16 0.58
C ASP A 145 -11.30 19.66 0.74
N ILE A 146 -10.13 20.07 0.24
CA ILE A 146 -9.80 21.48 0.06
C ILE A 146 -10.45 21.82 -1.27
N PRO A 147 -11.52 22.63 -1.30
CA PRO A 147 -11.96 23.21 -2.57
C PRO A 147 -10.76 23.90 -3.19
N ASP A 148 -10.52 23.63 -4.48
CA ASP A 148 -9.49 24.31 -5.25
C ASP A 148 -9.80 25.82 -5.20
N ASP A 149 -9.08 26.58 -4.37
CA ASP A 149 -9.22 28.03 -4.26
C ASP A 149 -8.62 28.73 -5.52
N ASN A 150 -8.95 28.25 -6.72
CA ASN A 150 -8.64 28.88 -8.00
C ASN A 150 -9.81 28.81 -9.02
N GLU A 151 -11.05 28.91 -8.56
CA GLU A 151 -12.10 29.59 -9.33
C GLU A 151 -12.38 30.93 -8.62
N ASP A 152 -12.37 32.02 -9.38
CA ASP A 152 -12.56 33.42 -8.95
C ASP A 152 -11.28 34.19 -8.53
N GLN A 153 -10.36 34.38 -9.46
CA GLN A 153 -9.70 35.69 -9.59
C GLN A 153 -10.25 36.37 -10.86
N GLU A 154 -11.18 37.29 -10.61
CA GLU A 154 -11.82 38.21 -11.55
C GLU A 154 -10.79 39.09 -12.30
#